data_AF-A0A442T533-F1
#
_entry.id   AF-A0A442T533-F1
#
_cell.length_a   1.000
_cell.length_b   1.000
_cell.length_c   1.000
_cell.angle_alpha   90.00
_cell.angle_beta   90.00
_cell.angle_gamma   90.00
#
_symmetry.space_group_name_H-M   'P 1'
#
loop_
_entity.id
_entity.type
_entity.pdbx_description
1 polymer ?
#
loop_
_entity_poly.entity_id
_entity_poly.type
_entity_poly.pdbx_seq_one_letter_code
_entity_poly.pdbx_strand_id
1 'polypeptide(L)'
;MCETPLVMHELPPIVFIGPTAPREDVLSVLPDALVARPCRRGDLYRYRILKHSIFLIIDGVFGGSLAVPPREVIDVIKDGAVVIGASSMGALRSADCYPAGALGIGIVYRLYRRRAISSEDEVAVTFREDRPYPSLTDPLINIRVALRRAVNLGVMTAADGVSIVAAAKSTHYSHRTWSAAFKDAGVIPPMATQEFLKGADAKRQDAKLAFRRLEKWLRTGALRPQPPKYGLGLFGLLDEGRERGPDPLDGTKIDAIRDDLVAWIVVSGYIHRMHLHGLSTQEITSKLTVEQANTLWAAISTSFDFDAALTGFNVFNRAVREARRLGISPEASDLQDAELELACAHQVSCWNELATSGRLSTPDLAKQRDLHALTKRLRRILFPPASAQEPMEHQPQWERN
;
A
#
# COMPACT_ATOMS: atom_id res chain seq x y z
N MET A 1 24.19 43.78 9.36
CA MET A 1 23.03 43.19 10.06
C MET A 1 22.68 41.92 9.33
N CYS A 2 23.02 40.77 9.90
CA CYS A 2 22.78 39.46 9.31
C CYS A 2 21.33 39.10 9.60
N GLU A 3 20.45 39.16 8.60
CA GLU A 3 19.09 38.67 8.74
C GLU A 3 19.15 37.16 8.97
N THR A 4 18.80 36.76 10.18
CA THR A 4 18.58 35.37 10.55
C THR A 4 17.36 34.88 9.78
N PRO A 5 17.40 33.72 9.09
CA PRO A 5 16.20 33.20 8.46
C PRO A 5 15.18 32.89 9.58
N LEU A 6 14.01 33.50 9.49
CA LEU A 6 12.83 33.14 10.27
C LEU A 6 12.56 31.64 10.08
N VAL A 7 12.99 30.83 11.04
CA VAL A 7 12.55 29.44 11.17
C VAL A 7 11.05 29.52 11.45
N MET A 8 10.22 29.33 10.43
CA MET A 8 8.79 29.14 10.62
C MET A 8 8.65 27.95 11.57
N HIS A 9 8.16 28.19 12.79
CA HIS A 9 7.72 27.12 13.66
C HIS A 9 6.65 26.34 12.91
N GLU A 10 7.02 25.20 12.32
CA GLU A 10 6.08 24.33 11.62
C GLU A 10 5.04 23.86 12.65
N LEU A 11 3.79 24.24 12.43
CA LEU A 11 2.68 23.78 13.27
C LEU A 11 2.67 22.24 13.31
N PRO A 12 2.28 21.64 14.44
CA PRO A 12 2.30 20.20 14.58
C PRO A 12 1.43 19.51 13.52
N PRO A 13 1.76 18.26 13.16
CA PRO A 13 0.96 17.49 12.21
C PRO A 13 -0.45 17.24 12.77
N ILE A 14 -1.44 17.27 11.90
CA ILE A 14 -2.80 16.86 12.23
C ILE A 14 -2.94 15.37 11.97
N VAL A 15 -3.39 14.60 12.97
CA VAL A 15 -3.64 13.16 12.84
C VAL A 15 -5.13 12.90 13.00
N PHE A 16 -5.79 12.47 11.93
CA PHE A 16 -7.21 12.09 11.93
C PHE A 16 -7.34 10.61 12.26
N ILE A 17 -7.91 10.28 13.42
CA ILE A 17 -7.98 8.92 13.93
C ILE A 17 -9.34 8.64 14.57
N GLY A 18 -9.77 7.37 14.52
CA GLY A 18 -10.96 6.88 15.18
C GLY A 18 -10.82 5.41 15.55
N PRO A 19 -11.71 4.51 15.07
CA PRO A 19 -11.77 3.13 15.54
C PRO A 19 -10.52 2.30 15.26
N THR A 20 -9.65 2.74 14.35
CA THR A 20 -8.45 1.98 13.98
C THR A 20 -7.42 1.92 15.11
N ALA A 21 -7.29 2.99 15.90
CA ALA A 21 -6.32 3.03 16.99
C ALA A 21 -6.65 4.12 18.01
N PRO A 22 -6.33 3.89 19.29
CA PRO A 22 -6.59 4.87 20.34
C PRO A 22 -5.63 6.07 20.24
N ARG A 23 -6.02 7.19 20.85
CA ARG A 23 -5.23 8.45 20.83
C ARG A 23 -3.82 8.25 21.39
N GLU A 24 -3.69 7.38 22.38
CA GLU A 24 -2.46 7.04 23.08
C GLU A 24 -1.43 6.40 22.14
N ASP A 25 -1.87 5.61 21.15
CA ASP A 25 -1.00 5.04 20.13
C ASP A 25 -0.35 6.13 19.26
N VAL A 26 -1.03 7.27 19.06
CA VAL A 26 -0.47 8.43 18.34
C VAL A 26 0.52 9.17 19.22
N LEU A 27 0.07 9.59 20.42
CA LEU A 27 0.86 10.47 21.28
C LEU A 27 2.12 9.82 21.85
N SER A 28 2.14 8.49 21.96
CA SER A 28 3.35 7.73 22.32
C SER A 28 4.48 7.82 21.28
N VAL A 29 4.15 8.15 20.03
CA VAL A 29 5.11 8.27 18.92
C VAL A 29 5.27 9.71 18.45
N LEU A 30 4.19 10.49 18.48
CA LEU A 30 4.10 11.87 18.03
C LEU A 30 3.50 12.73 19.17
N PRO A 31 4.30 13.10 20.19
CA PRO A 31 3.77 13.77 21.39
C PRO A 31 3.15 15.13 21.09
N ASP A 32 3.67 15.86 20.10
CA ASP A 32 3.20 17.18 19.73
C ASP A 32 2.03 17.18 18.72
N ALA A 33 1.63 16.00 18.21
CA ALA A 33 0.60 15.92 17.17
C ALA A 33 -0.78 16.39 17.65
N LEU A 34 -1.48 17.12 16.79
CA LEU A 34 -2.87 17.45 17.03
C LEU A 34 -3.74 16.27 16.57
N VAL A 35 -4.22 15.49 17.55
CA VAL A 35 -5.10 14.35 17.28
C VAL A 35 -6.54 14.81 17.14
N ALA A 36 -7.04 14.74 15.91
CA ALA A 36 -8.39 15.09 15.50
C ALA A 36 -9.31 13.85 15.42
N ARG A 37 -10.62 14.09 15.37
CA ARG A 37 -11.65 13.07 15.08
C ARG A 37 -11.43 12.45 13.69
N PRO A 38 -12.12 11.36 13.32
CA PRO A 38 -12.09 10.84 11.95
C PRO A 38 -12.37 11.93 10.92
N CYS A 39 -11.60 11.92 9.84
CA CYS A 39 -11.62 12.93 8.79
C CYS A 39 -12.98 12.96 8.07
N ARG A 40 -13.53 14.16 7.90
CA ARG A 40 -14.79 14.45 7.19
C ARG A 40 -14.54 15.54 6.15
N ARG A 41 -15.49 15.71 5.24
CA ARG A 41 -15.47 16.80 4.25
C ARG A 41 -15.26 18.16 4.92
N GLY A 42 -14.35 18.94 4.36
CA GLY A 42 -14.00 20.29 4.81
C GLY A 42 -12.94 20.34 5.91
N ASP A 43 -12.57 19.22 6.53
CA ASP A 43 -11.58 19.22 7.60
C ASP A 43 -10.19 19.61 7.11
N LEU A 44 -9.74 19.09 5.96
CA LEU A 44 -8.41 19.42 5.44
C LEU A 44 -8.35 20.90 5.06
N TYR A 45 -9.39 21.44 4.41
CA TYR A 45 -9.47 22.87 4.13
C TYR A 45 -9.45 23.72 5.41
N ARG A 46 -10.23 23.33 6.43
CA ARG A 46 -10.29 24.04 7.71
C ARG A 46 -8.92 24.14 8.35
N TYR A 47 -8.20 23.02 8.49
CA TYR A 47 -6.87 23.03 9.09
C TYR A 47 -5.81 23.68 8.19
N ARG A 48 -5.99 23.62 6.86
CA ARG A 48 -5.10 24.32 5.93
C ARG A 48 -5.21 25.84 6.05
N ILE A 49 -6.42 26.37 6.23
CA ILE A 49 -6.66 27.80 6.52
C ILE A 49 -5.95 28.21 7.82
N LEU A 50 -5.94 27.32 8.82
CA LEU A 50 -5.19 27.47 10.07
C LEU A 50 -3.67 27.23 9.92
N LYS A 51 -3.16 27.21 8.69
CA LYS A 51 -1.74 27.10 8.33
C LYS A 51 -1.08 25.76 8.63
N HIS A 52 -1.83 24.71 8.98
CA HIS A 52 -1.25 23.37 9.04
C HIS A 52 -0.83 22.90 7.63
N SER A 53 0.31 22.24 7.56
CA SER A 53 0.92 21.77 6.31
C SER A 53 1.08 20.24 6.25
N ILE A 54 0.88 19.54 7.36
CA ILE A 54 1.10 18.08 7.45
C ILE A 54 -0.17 17.42 7.97
N PHE A 55 -0.76 16.55 7.13
CA PHE A 55 -1.98 15.82 7.43
C PHE A 55 -1.70 14.32 7.39
N LEU A 56 -1.97 13.61 8.48
CA LEU A 56 -2.00 12.16 8.52
C LEU A 56 -3.44 11.71 8.69
N ILE A 57 -3.99 11.08 7.66
CA ILE A 57 -5.33 10.50 7.67
C ILE A 57 -5.19 9.03 8.00
N ILE A 58 -5.71 8.61 9.15
CA ILE A 58 -5.94 7.21 9.47
C ILE A 58 -7.39 6.88 9.16
N ASP A 59 -8.30 7.42 9.97
CA ASP A 59 -9.73 7.17 9.83
C ASP A 59 -10.47 8.35 9.19
N GLY A 60 -11.57 8.01 8.53
CA GLY A 60 -12.60 8.93 8.07
C GLY A 60 -13.97 8.34 8.32
N VAL A 61 -15.01 9.13 8.14
CA VAL A 61 -16.38 8.66 8.31
C VAL A 61 -16.94 8.00 7.06
N PHE A 62 -17.79 7.00 7.27
CA PHE A 62 -18.64 6.34 6.27
C PHE A 62 -20.10 6.45 6.73
N GLY A 63 -21.06 6.42 5.79
CA GLY A 63 -22.49 6.31 6.10
C GLY A 63 -23.13 7.49 6.85
N GLY A 64 -24.01 8.25 6.20
CA GLY A 64 -24.78 9.36 6.81
C GLY A 64 -24.01 10.68 7.02
N SER A 65 -22.68 10.63 7.16
CA SER A 65 -21.80 11.80 7.14
C SER A 65 -20.99 11.88 5.84
N LEU A 66 -20.70 13.10 5.39
CA LEU A 66 -19.96 13.32 4.15
C LEU A 66 -18.47 13.02 4.35
N ALA A 67 -18.00 11.90 3.79
CA ALA A 67 -16.59 11.53 3.74
C ALA A 67 -15.74 12.62 3.07
N VAL A 68 -14.46 12.71 3.47
CA VAL A 68 -13.48 13.57 2.81
C VAL A 68 -13.37 13.15 1.33
N PRO A 69 -13.61 14.04 0.36
CA PRO A 69 -13.53 13.70 -1.05
C PRO A 69 -12.07 13.72 -1.55
N PRO A 70 -11.72 12.95 -2.60
CA PRO A 70 -10.39 13.02 -3.23
C PRO A 70 -10.00 14.44 -3.66
N ARG A 71 -10.97 15.24 -4.11
CA ARG A 71 -10.74 16.63 -4.54
C ARG A 71 -10.11 17.48 -3.44
N GLU A 72 -10.59 17.33 -2.21
CA GLU A 72 -10.10 18.08 -1.06
C GLU A 72 -8.65 17.72 -0.74
N VAL A 73 -8.28 16.44 -0.83
CA VAL A 73 -6.88 15.98 -0.69
C VAL A 73 -6.00 16.58 -1.78
N ILE A 74 -6.44 16.57 -3.04
CA ILE A 74 -5.69 17.13 -4.16
C ILE A 74 -5.46 18.63 -3.98
N ASP A 75 -6.49 19.37 -3.59
CA ASP A 75 -6.41 20.83 -3.46
C ASP A 75 -5.42 21.26 -2.38
N VAL A 76 -5.42 20.61 -1.19
CA VAL A 76 -4.44 20.96 -0.15
C VAL A 76 -3.01 20.57 -0.53
N ILE A 77 -2.82 19.49 -1.29
CA ILE A 77 -1.50 19.12 -1.82
C ILE A 77 -1.00 20.16 -2.83
N LYS A 78 -1.88 20.62 -3.74
CA LYS A 78 -1.55 21.69 -4.70
C LYS A 78 -1.18 22.99 -4.01
N ASP A 79 -1.79 23.27 -2.86
CA ASP A 79 -1.46 24.41 -2.00
C ASP A 79 -0.19 24.19 -1.15
N GLY A 80 0.57 23.12 -1.40
CA GLY A 80 1.86 22.84 -0.78
C GLY A 80 1.80 22.05 0.53
N ALA A 81 0.65 21.48 0.90
CA ALA A 81 0.58 20.58 2.05
C ALA A 81 1.07 19.17 1.72
N VAL A 82 1.50 18.45 2.75
CA VAL A 82 1.81 17.02 2.69
C VAL A 82 0.62 16.26 3.27
N VAL A 83 0.00 15.41 2.45
CA VAL A 83 -1.04 14.47 2.90
C VAL A 83 -0.48 13.06 2.89
N ILE A 84 -0.52 12.44 4.06
CA ILE A 84 -0.16 11.05 4.30
C ILE A 84 -1.43 10.32 4.69
N GLY A 85 -1.59 9.11 4.17
CA GLY A 85 -2.73 8.26 4.47
C GLY A 85 -2.29 6.83 4.72
N ALA A 86 -2.88 6.22 5.74
CA ALA A 86 -2.61 4.83 6.10
C ALA A 86 -3.84 4.24 6.73
N SER A 87 -4.10 2.95 6.50
CA SER A 87 -5.29 2.27 6.99
C SER A 87 -6.61 2.95 6.59
N SER A 88 -7.73 2.25 6.78
CA SER A 88 -9.08 2.84 6.72
C SER A 88 -9.32 3.80 5.52
N MET A 89 -9.92 4.97 5.76
CA MET A 89 -10.11 6.03 4.76
C MET A 89 -8.78 6.61 4.25
N GLY A 90 -7.76 6.69 5.10
CA GLY A 90 -6.46 7.25 4.74
C GLY A 90 -5.77 6.48 3.62
N ALA A 91 -5.77 5.16 3.71
CA ALA A 91 -5.24 4.27 2.69
C ALA A 91 -5.97 4.43 1.34
N LEU A 92 -7.30 4.51 1.38
CA LEU A 92 -8.12 4.74 0.19
C LEU A 92 -7.79 6.09 -0.46
N ARG A 93 -7.78 7.18 0.31
CA ARG A 93 -7.52 8.52 -0.23
C ARG A 93 -6.10 8.71 -0.73
N SER A 94 -5.12 8.14 -0.05
CA SER A 94 -3.75 8.13 -0.57
C SER A 94 -3.63 7.29 -1.84
N ALA A 95 -4.39 6.19 -1.98
CA ALA A 95 -4.41 5.43 -3.22
C ALA A 95 -5.05 6.21 -4.38
N ASP A 96 -6.18 6.87 -4.13
CA ASP A 96 -6.89 7.71 -5.11
C ASP A 96 -6.03 8.92 -5.55
N CYS A 97 -5.35 9.55 -4.59
CA CYS A 97 -4.66 10.83 -4.79
C CYS A 97 -3.13 10.69 -4.92
N TYR A 98 -2.58 9.47 -4.95
CA TYR A 98 -1.13 9.25 -5.10
C TYR A 98 -0.51 9.99 -6.30
N PRO A 99 -1.15 10.01 -7.49
CA PRO A 99 -0.65 10.77 -8.64
C PRO A 99 -0.57 12.27 -8.42
N ALA A 100 -1.46 12.82 -7.58
CA ALA A 100 -1.44 14.23 -7.21
C ALA A 100 -0.37 14.55 -6.14
N GLY A 101 0.28 13.53 -5.56
CA GLY A 101 1.34 13.69 -4.56
C GLY A 101 1.02 13.12 -3.19
N ALA A 102 -0.16 12.51 -2.99
CA ALA A 102 -0.51 11.91 -1.69
C ALA A 102 0.41 10.74 -1.35
N LEU A 103 0.86 10.68 -0.10
CA LEU A 103 1.74 9.62 0.39
C LEU A 103 0.91 8.54 1.06
N GLY A 104 1.13 7.29 0.68
CA GLY A 104 0.44 6.15 1.28
C GLY A 104 1.40 5.21 2.00
N ILE A 105 0.97 4.71 3.16
CA ILE A 105 1.76 3.81 4.01
C ILE A 105 0.94 2.56 4.34
N GLY A 106 1.62 1.42 4.43
CA GLY A 106 1.02 0.18 4.91
C GLY A 106 0.43 -0.73 3.83
N ILE A 107 -0.02 -1.90 4.25
CA ILE A 107 -0.57 -2.93 3.37
C ILE A 107 -1.92 -2.53 2.77
N VAL A 108 -2.80 -1.91 3.55
CA VAL A 108 -4.14 -1.50 3.10
C VAL A 108 -4.02 -0.51 1.95
N TYR A 109 -3.14 0.50 2.09
CA TYR A 109 -2.85 1.43 0.99
C TYR A 109 -2.30 0.72 -0.24
N ARG A 110 -1.33 -0.19 -0.07
CA ARG A 110 -0.74 -0.92 -1.21
C ARG A 110 -1.78 -1.76 -1.94
N LEU A 111 -2.72 -2.38 -1.23
CA LEU A 111 -3.78 -3.19 -1.80
C LEU A 111 -4.74 -2.32 -2.62
N TYR A 112 -5.15 -1.15 -2.11
CA TYR A 112 -5.94 -0.19 -2.89
C TYR A 112 -5.18 0.36 -4.10
N ARG A 113 -3.95 0.85 -3.90
CA ARG A 113 -3.10 1.42 -4.96
C ARG A 113 -2.89 0.43 -6.11
N ARG A 114 -2.80 -0.85 -5.80
CA ARG A 114 -2.61 -1.95 -6.76
C ARG A 114 -3.92 -2.54 -7.29
N ARG A 115 -5.08 -2.02 -6.86
CA ARG A 115 -6.42 -2.54 -7.21
C ARG A 115 -6.58 -4.03 -6.88
N ALA A 116 -5.91 -4.49 -5.83
CA ALA A 116 -6.15 -5.82 -5.26
C ALA A 116 -7.46 -5.82 -4.46
N ILE A 117 -7.77 -4.69 -3.84
CA ILE A 117 -9.06 -4.35 -3.25
C ILE A 117 -9.49 -2.97 -3.77
N SER A 118 -10.78 -2.66 -3.65
CA SER A 118 -11.33 -1.43 -4.22
C SER A 118 -12.63 -0.93 -3.62
N SER A 119 -13.42 -1.82 -3.03
CA SER A 119 -14.64 -1.44 -2.34
C SER A 119 -14.29 -0.70 -1.05
N GLU A 120 -14.97 0.41 -0.79
CA GLU A 120 -14.85 1.12 0.50
C GLU A 120 -15.28 0.26 1.68
N ASP A 121 -16.15 -0.73 1.41
CA ASP A 121 -16.62 -1.75 2.35
C ASP A 121 -15.48 -2.58 2.98
N GLU A 122 -14.31 -2.66 2.32
CA GLU A 122 -13.14 -3.38 2.83
C GLU A 122 -12.64 -2.81 4.16
N VAL A 123 -12.76 -1.49 4.30
CA VAL A 123 -12.26 -0.75 5.45
C VAL A 123 -13.35 -0.17 6.33
N ALA A 124 -14.57 -0.10 5.82
CA ALA A 124 -15.72 0.43 6.51
C ALA A 124 -16.05 -0.42 7.74
N VAL A 125 -16.39 0.28 8.83
CA VAL A 125 -16.86 -0.31 10.09
C VAL A 125 -17.94 0.60 10.65
N THR A 126 -18.85 0.01 11.42
CA THR A 126 -19.71 0.80 12.32
C THR A 126 -18.95 1.00 13.62
N PHE A 127 -18.96 2.22 14.14
CA PHE A 127 -18.30 2.56 15.39
C PHE A 127 -19.17 3.57 16.15
N ARG A 128 -19.02 3.62 17.47
CA ARG A 128 -19.71 4.63 18.28
C ARG A 128 -18.94 5.95 18.26
N GLU A 129 -19.64 7.08 18.30
CA GLU A 129 -18.98 8.40 18.24
C GLU A 129 -18.31 8.83 19.56
N ASP A 130 -18.52 8.11 20.67
CA ASP A 130 -17.78 8.34 21.90
C ASP A 130 -16.32 7.93 21.74
N ARG A 131 -15.39 8.80 22.16
CA ARG A 131 -13.96 8.46 22.20
C ARG A 131 -13.75 7.30 23.16
N PRO A 132 -12.97 6.25 22.78
CA PRO A 132 -11.98 6.19 21.70
C PRO A 132 -12.49 5.67 20.35
N TYR A 133 -13.77 5.84 20.04
CA TYR A 133 -14.46 5.38 18.83
C TYR A 133 -14.51 3.85 18.72
N PRO A 134 -15.11 3.14 19.70
CA PRO A 134 -15.11 1.67 19.69
C PRO A 134 -15.81 1.14 18.43
N SER A 135 -15.11 0.27 17.70
CA SER A 135 -15.68 -0.45 16.56
C SER A 135 -16.72 -1.45 17.05
N LEU A 136 -17.86 -1.51 16.37
CA LEU A 136 -18.95 -2.47 16.60
C LEU A 136 -18.92 -3.62 15.60
N THR A 137 -18.26 -3.42 14.46
CA THR A 137 -18.12 -4.43 13.40
C THR A 137 -16.66 -4.64 13.02
N ASP A 138 -16.38 -5.77 12.37
CA ASP A 138 -15.07 -6.16 11.88
C ASP A 138 -14.87 -5.69 10.43
N PRO A 139 -13.74 -5.06 10.08
CA PRO A 139 -13.45 -4.68 8.71
C PRO A 139 -13.04 -5.90 7.88
N LEU A 140 -13.53 -6.00 6.64
CA LEU A 140 -13.25 -7.15 5.77
C LEU A 140 -11.76 -7.31 5.50
N ILE A 141 -11.01 -6.21 5.42
CA ILE A 141 -9.57 -6.28 5.20
C ILE A 141 -8.82 -6.99 6.34
N ASN A 142 -9.24 -6.82 7.59
CA ASN A 142 -8.63 -7.55 8.72
C ASN A 142 -8.96 -9.04 8.60
N ILE A 143 -10.20 -9.38 8.23
CA ILE A 143 -10.62 -10.77 7.99
C ILE A 143 -9.76 -11.43 6.91
N ARG A 144 -9.57 -10.76 5.77
CA ARG A 144 -8.73 -11.27 4.66
C ARG A 144 -7.29 -11.50 5.10
N VAL A 145 -6.66 -10.52 5.75
CA VAL A 145 -5.26 -10.62 6.19
C VAL A 145 -5.10 -11.71 7.24
N ALA A 146 -6.01 -11.79 8.21
CA ALA A 146 -5.99 -12.80 9.25
C ALA A 146 -6.11 -14.23 8.69
N LEU A 147 -7.09 -14.46 7.81
CA LEU A 147 -7.30 -15.78 7.19
C LEU A 147 -6.16 -16.16 6.27
N ARG A 148 -5.65 -15.22 5.47
CA ARG A 148 -4.44 -15.45 4.67
C ARG A 148 -3.28 -15.90 5.56
N ARG A 149 -3.03 -15.20 6.66
CA ARG A 149 -1.97 -15.57 7.61
C ARG A 149 -2.22 -16.95 8.22
N ALA A 150 -3.45 -17.26 8.62
CA ALA A 150 -3.79 -18.57 9.18
C ALA A 150 -3.56 -19.71 8.18
N VAL A 151 -3.93 -19.51 6.91
CA VAL A 151 -3.70 -20.47 5.82
C VAL A 151 -2.20 -20.65 5.57
N ASN A 152 -1.43 -19.57 5.51
CA ASN A 152 0.01 -19.62 5.31
C ASN A 152 0.75 -20.36 6.43
N LEU A 153 0.23 -20.28 7.66
CA LEU A 153 0.78 -20.98 8.82
C LEU A 153 0.25 -22.41 8.98
N GLY A 154 -0.64 -22.88 8.09
CA GLY A 154 -1.26 -24.20 8.17
C GLY A 154 -2.27 -24.36 9.31
N VAL A 155 -2.67 -23.27 9.96
CA VAL A 155 -3.67 -23.26 11.06
C VAL A 155 -5.10 -23.36 10.53
N MET A 156 -5.30 -23.06 9.24
CA MET A 156 -6.59 -23.15 8.55
C MET A 156 -6.39 -23.64 7.11
N THR A 157 -7.37 -24.35 6.56
CA THR A 157 -7.32 -24.77 5.16
C THR A 157 -7.62 -23.60 4.23
N ALA A 158 -7.08 -23.62 3.01
CA ALA A 158 -7.40 -22.60 2.00
C ALA A 158 -8.90 -22.58 1.66
N ALA A 159 -9.56 -23.74 1.65
CA ALA A 159 -10.99 -23.85 1.38
C ALA A 159 -11.83 -23.16 2.46
N ASP A 160 -11.53 -23.38 3.73
CA ASP A 160 -12.20 -22.70 4.85
C ASP A 160 -11.96 -21.19 4.80
N GLY A 161 -10.73 -20.77 4.52
CA GLY A 161 -10.39 -19.35 4.37
C GLY A 161 -11.19 -18.66 3.26
N VAL A 162 -11.33 -19.30 2.10
CA VAL A 162 -12.16 -18.82 0.98
C VAL A 162 -13.61 -18.68 1.40
N SER A 163 -14.19 -19.71 2.03
CA SER A 163 -15.58 -19.71 2.48
C SER A 163 -15.87 -18.60 3.49
N ILE A 164 -14.98 -18.39 4.47
CA ILE A 164 -15.14 -17.33 5.47
C ILE A 164 -15.01 -15.94 4.84
N VAL A 165 -14.07 -15.70 3.92
CA VAL A 165 -13.97 -14.42 3.20
C VAL A 165 -15.24 -14.16 2.38
N ALA A 166 -15.76 -15.17 1.68
CA ALA A 166 -16.98 -15.04 0.89
C ALA A 166 -18.20 -14.69 1.76
N ALA A 167 -18.36 -15.35 2.91
CA ALA A 167 -19.43 -15.08 3.88
C ALA A 167 -19.29 -13.69 4.53
N ALA A 168 -18.08 -13.29 4.90
CA ALA A 168 -17.83 -11.95 5.44
C ALA A 168 -18.16 -10.86 4.42
N LYS A 169 -17.80 -11.08 3.15
CA LYS A 169 -18.01 -10.15 2.04
C LYS A 169 -19.49 -10.01 1.68
N SER A 170 -20.28 -11.08 1.73
CA SER A 170 -21.73 -11.02 1.45
C SER A 170 -22.50 -10.27 2.55
N THR A 171 -21.93 -10.14 3.74
CA THR A 171 -22.50 -9.36 4.84
C THR A 171 -22.13 -7.88 4.70
N HIS A 172 -23.13 -6.99 4.71
CA HIS A 172 -22.89 -5.53 4.71
C HIS A 172 -22.04 -5.11 5.94
N TYR A 173 -21.09 -4.19 5.78
CA TYR A 173 -20.14 -3.81 6.84
C TYR A 173 -20.77 -3.41 8.18
N SER A 174 -22.03 -2.95 8.18
CA SER A 174 -22.76 -2.58 9.41
C SER A 174 -23.16 -3.76 10.29
N HIS A 175 -23.08 -4.99 9.77
CA HIS A 175 -23.41 -6.20 10.51
C HIS A 175 -22.26 -7.23 10.50
N ARG A 176 -21.14 -6.91 9.86
CA ARG A 176 -20.01 -7.83 9.70
C ARG A 176 -19.32 -8.08 11.03
N THR A 177 -19.32 -9.33 11.46
CA THR A 177 -18.54 -9.79 12.61
C THR A 177 -17.88 -11.11 12.29
N TRP A 178 -16.77 -11.44 12.94
CA TRP A 178 -16.14 -12.76 12.85
C TRP A 178 -17.14 -13.89 13.13
N SER A 179 -17.96 -13.74 14.17
CA SER A 179 -18.95 -14.75 14.55
C SER A 179 -20.00 -15.00 13.46
N ALA A 180 -20.49 -13.94 12.81
CA ALA A 180 -21.38 -14.08 11.67
C ALA A 180 -20.67 -14.74 10.48
N ALA A 181 -19.46 -14.29 10.16
CA ALA A 181 -18.67 -14.84 9.04
C ALA A 181 -18.37 -16.34 9.20
N PHE A 182 -18.05 -16.81 10.41
CA PHE A 182 -17.84 -18.23 10.69
C PHE A 182 -19.14 -19.04 10.50
N LYS A 183 -20.24 -18.54 11.09
CA LYS A 183 -21.55 -19.19 11.01
C LYS A 183 -22.02 -19.34 9.56
N ASP A 184 -21.95 -18.26 8.79
CA ASP A 184 -22.46 -18.21 7.42
C ASP A 184 -21.57 -19.00 6.44
N ALA A 185 -20.28 -19.14 6.76
CA ALA A 185 -19.37 -20.02 6.03
C ALA A 185 -19.54 -21.51 6.36
N GLY A 186 -20.31 -21.86 7.41
CA GLY A 186 -20.41 -23.23 7.91
C GLY A 186 -19.10 -23.76 8.51
N VAL A 187 -18.18 -22.87 8.91
CA VAL A 187 -16.87 -23.23 9.47
C VAL A 187 -16.86 -22.92 10.95
N ILE A 188 -16.44 -23.88 11.78
CA ILE A 188 -16.29 -23.69 13.23
C ILE A 188 -14.81 -23.88 13.59
N PRO A 189 -13.98 -22.81 13.52
CA PRO A 189 -12.59 -22.92 13.90
C PRO A 189 -12.44 -23.20 15.41
N PRO A 190 -11.40 -23.94 15.84
CA PRO A 190 -11.06 -24.07 17.25
C PRO A 190 -10.88 -22.71 17.93
N MET A 191 -11.14 -22.62 19.24
CA MET A 191 -11.05 -21.37 20.01
C MET A 191 -9.70 -20.65 19.82
N ALA A 192 -8.58 -21.39 19.87
CA ALA A 192 -7.25 -20.83 19.65
C ALA A 192 -7.10 -20.20 18.25
N THR A 193 -7.68 -20.81 17.22
CA THR A 193 -7.69 -20.26 15.85
C THR A 193 -8.56 -19.00 15.77
N GLN A 194 -9.70 -18.97 16.46
CA GLN A 194 -10.55 -17.77 16.49
C GLN A 194 -9.83 -16.60 17.19
N GLU A 195 -9.15 -16.85 18.30
CA GLU A 195 -8.34 -15.84 18.99
C GLU A 195 -7.19 -15.34 18.12
N PHE A 196 -6.48 -16.26 17.45
CA PHE A 196 -5.44 -15.92 16.49
C PHE A 196 -5.96 -14.99 15.37
N LEU A 197 -7.11 -15.33 14.78
CA LEU A 197 -7.73 -14.55 13.70
C LEU A 197 -8.18 -13.17 14.18
N LYS A 198 -8.85 -13.10 15.33
CA LYS A 198 -9.33 -11.85 15.93
C LYS A 198 -8.19 -10.94 16.39
N GLY A 199 -7.04 -11.50 16.77
CA GLY A 199 -5.85 -10.74 17.15
C GLY A 199 -5.10 -10.09 15.99
N ALA A 200 -5.40 -10.46 14.74
CA ALA A 200 -4.75 -9.89 13.56
C ALA A 200 -5.45 -8.61 13.10
N ASP A 201 -4.91 -7.46 13.53
CA ASP A 201 -5.42 -6.14 13.18
C ASP A 201 -4.50 -5.39 12.19
N ALA A 202 -4.68 -5.67 10.90
CA ALA A 202 -3.92 -5.03 9.82
C ALA A 202 -4.11 -3.51 9.81
N LYS A 203 -5.34 -3.04 10.09
CA LYS A 203 -5.64 -1.61 10.15
C LYS A 203 -4.81 -0.90 11.24
N ARG A 204 -4.76 -1.45 12.46
CA ARG A 204 -3.98 -0.86 13.56
C ARG A 204 -2.47 -0.96 13.32
N GLN A 205 -2.00 -2.06 12.71
CA GLN A 205 -0.59 -2.21 12.34
C GLN A 205 -0.15 -1.16 11.32
N ASP A 206 -0.95 -0.91 10.28
CA ASP A 206 -0.69 0.14 9.28
C ASP A 206 -0.67 1.54 9.90
N ALA A 207 -1.59 1.82 10.83
CA ALA A 207 -1.62 3.09 11.55
C ALA A 207 -0.33 3.31 12.36
N LYS A 208 0.08 2.30 13.16
CA LYS A 208 1.34 2.36 13.93
C LYS A 208 2.57 2.52 13.04
N LEU A 209 2.60 1.87 11.88
CA LEU A 209 3.67 2.03 10.90
C LEU A 209 3.71 3.47 10.38
N ALA A 210 2.56 4.08 10.10
CA ALA A 210 2.46 5.46 9.65
C ALA A 210 2.94 6.47 10.69
N PHE A 211 2.60 6.27 11.98
CA PHE A 211 3.07 7.13 13.06
C PHE A 211 4.60 7.12 13.15
N ARG A 212 5.21 5.93 13.17
CA ARG A 212 6.68 5.78 13.20
C ARG A 212 7.36 6.37 11.97
N ARG A 213 6.73 6.24 10.80
CA ARG A 213 7.30 6.76 9.56
C ARG A 213 7.25 8.29 9.53
N LEU A 214 6.15 8.88 9.99
CA LEU A 214 5.99 10.32 10.11
C LEU A 214 6.97 10.89 11.13
N GLU A 215 7.10 10.31 12.33
CA GLU A 215 8.12 10.71 13.32
C GLU A 215 9.51 10.74 12.69
N LYS A 216 9.90 9.65 12.01
CA LYS A 216 11.20 9.56 11.36
C LYS A 216 11.39 10.66 10.31
N TRP A 217 10.37 10.97 9.52
CA TRP A 217 10.44 12.02 8.51
C TRP A 217 10.54 13.42 9.11
N LEU A 218 9.80 13.69 10.19
CA LEU A 218 9.87 14.96 10.92
C LEU A 218 11.27 15.15 11.52
N ARG A 219 11.77 14.13 12.23
CA ARG A 219 13.10 14.15 12.85
C ARG A 219 14.25 14.33 11.86
N THR A 220 14.09 13.82 10.64
CA THR A 220 15.15 13.89 9.61
C THR A 220 14.98 15.05 8.62
N GLY A 221 13.91 15.85 8.73
CA GLY A 221 13.59 16.88 7.73
C GLY A 221 13.35 16.32 6.32
N ALA A 222 13.03 15.03 6.21
CA ALA A 222 12.88 14.34 4.93
C ALA A 222 11.47 14.49 4.33
N LEU A 223 10.53 15.07 5.06
CA LEU A 223 9.18 15.31 4.57
C LEU A 223 9.17 16.53 3.66
N ARG A 224 8.83 16.33 2.38
CA ARG A 224 8.64 17.43 1.42
C ARG A 224 7.34 17.22 0.64
N PRO A 225 6.63 18.31 0.26
CA PRO A 225 5.55 18.23 -0.71
C PRO A 225 6.05 17.54 -1.98
N GLN A 226 5.34 16.49 -2.43
CA GLN A 226 5.69 15.85 -3.69
C GLN A 226 4.95 16.54 -4.83
N PRO A 227 5.65 16.97 -5.90
CA PRO A 227 4.97 17.47 -7.08
C PRO A 227 4.07 16.36 -7.67
N PRO A 228 2.94 16.72 -8.33
CA PRO A 228 2.10 15.74 -9.00
C PRO A 228 2.95 14.92 -9.97
N LYS A 229 2.86 13.59 -9.87
CA LYS A 229 3.63 12.68 -10.73
C LYS A 229 3.07 12.60 -12.15
N TYR A 230 1.83 13.06 -12.37
CA TYR A 230 1.10 13.00 -13.65
C TYR A 230 0.14 14.19 -13.81
N GLY A 231 -0.17 14.57 -15.06
CA GLY A 231 -1.29 15.45 -15.39
C GLY A 231 -2.63 14.79 -15.05
N LEU A 232 -3.64 15.58 -14.67
CA LEU A 232 -4.91 15.16 -14.06
C LEU A 232 -5.85 14.26 -14.91
N GLY A 233 -5.43 13.86 -16.11
CA GLY A 233 -6.35 13.47 -17.19
C GLY A 233 -6.78 12.01 -17.31
N LEU A 234 -6.37 11.07 -16.44
CA LEU A 234 -6.64 9.65 -16.72
C LEU A 234 -6.97 8.81 -15.47
N PHE A 235 -8.08 9.14 -14.81
CA PHE A 235 -8.62 8.30 -13.73
C PHE A 235 -10.04 7.85 -14.03
N GLY A 236 -10.24 6.55 -14.22
CA GLY A 236 -11.58 5.92 -14.29
C GLY A 236 -11.82 4.93 -15.44
N LEU A 237 -10.96 4.87 -16.46
CA LEU A 237 -11.28 4.25 -17.76
C LEU A 237 -10.81 2.80 -17.98
N LEU A 238 -10.46 2.05 -16.92
CA LEU A 238 -10.20 0.61 -17.05
C LEU A 238 -11.37 -0.13 -16.40
N ASP A 239 -12.36 -0.35 -17.24
CA ASP A 239 -13.62 -1.03 -16.97
C ASP A 239 -13.39 -2.55 -16.91
N GLU A 240 -12.95 -3.01 -15.74
CA GLU A 240 -13.21 -4.35 -15.21
C GLU A 240 -13.33 -4.19 -13.69
N GLY A 241 -14.38 -4.77 -13.09
CA GLY A 241 -14.66 -4.66 -11.66
C GLY A 241 -13.40 -4.81 -10.81
N ARG A 242 -13.09 -3.78 -10.01
CA ARG A 242 -11.82 -3.66 -9.28
C ARG A 242 -11.67 -4.63 -8.10
N GLU A 243 -12.51 -5.65 -7.99
CA GLU A 243 -12.43 -6.66 -6.94
C GLU A 243 -12.16 -8.02 -7.57
N ARG A 244 -11.04 -8.63 -7.20
CA ARG A 244 -10.71 -10.00 -7.61
C ARG A 244 -11.33 -10.93 -6.55
N GLY A 245 -11.83 -12.10 -6.97
CA GLY A 245 -12.69 -12.99 -6.17
C GLY A 245 -12.19 -13.34 -4.76
N PRO A 246 -13.00 -14.04 -3.95
CA PRO A 246 -12.68 -14.40 -2.57
C PRO A 246 -11.56 -15.45 -2.54
N ASP A 247 -10.32 -15.03 -2.78
CA ASP A 247 -9.16 -15.89 -2.75
C ASP A 247 -8.09 -15.29 -1.84
N PRO A 248 -7.87 -15.85 -0.64
CA PRO A 248 -6.86 -15.36 0.29
C PRO A 248 -5.43 -15.53 -0.25
N LEU A 249 -5.22 -16.37 -1.28
CA LEU A 249 -3.92 -16.68 -1.88
C LEU A 249 -3.75 -16.17 -3.34
N ASP A 250 -4.77 -15.56 -3.95
CA ASP A 250 -4.77 -15.15 -5.37
C ASP A 250 -4.45 -16.33 -6.32
N GLY A 251 -5.02 -17.51 -6.03
CA GLY A 251 -5.05 -18.69 -6.89
C GLY A 251 -3.86 -19.61 -6.75
N THR A 252 -2.90 -19.31 -5.85
CA THR A 252 -1.59 -19.97 -5.88
C THR A 252 -1.23 -20.63 -4.56
N LYS A 253 -0.84 -21.91 -4.62
CA LYS A 253 -0.32 -22.64 -3.45
C LYS A 253 1.04 -22.07 -3.07
N ILE A 254 1.24 -21.74 -1.79
CA ILE A 254 2.51 -21.19 -1.29
C ILE A 254 3.70 -22.08 -1.64
N ASP A 255 3.55 -23.39 -1.52
CA ASP A 255 4.62 -24.35 -1.85
C ASP A 255 5.04 -24.28 -3.32
N ALA A 256 4.13 -23.88 -4.21
CA ALA A 256 4.39 -23.77 -5.64
C ALA A 256 5.08 -22.46 -6.04
N ILE A 257 5.01 -21.40 -5.21
CA ILE A 257 5.64 -20.10 -5.49
C ILE A 257 6.80 -19.77 -4.56
N ARG A 258 7.06 -20.60 -3.56
CA ARG A 258 8.06 -20.37 -2.53
C ARG A 258 9.40 -19.99 -3.13
N ASP A 259 9.92 -20.83 -4.03
CA ASP A 259 11.25 -20.67 -4.60
C ASP A 259 11.32 -19.44 -5.50
N ASP A 260 10.30 -19.22 -6.33
CA ASP A 260 10.21 -18.04 -7.21
C ASP A 260 10.07 -16.74 -6.40
N LEU A 261 9.33 -16.74 -5.30
CA LEU A 261 9.15 -15.58 -4.42
C LEU A 261 10.46 -15.25 -3.70
N VAL A 262 11.15 -16.25 -3.15
CA VAL A 262 12.45 -16.05 -2.50
C VAL A 262 13.46 -15.51 -3.50
N ALA A 263 13.55 -16.12 -4.68
CA ALA A 263 14.43 -15.65 -5.75
C ALA A 263 14.08 -14.21 -6.15
N TRP A 264 12.80 -13.88 -6.34
CA TRP A 264 12.37 -12.53 -6.67
C TRP A 264 12.71 -11.52 -5.57
N ILE A 265 12.46 -11.85 -4.29
CA ILE A 265 12.77 -10.96 -3.16
C ILE A 265 14.26 -10.60 -3.12
N VAL A 266 15.12 -11.59 -3.37
CA VAL A 266 16.58 -11.42 -3.39
C VAL A 266 17.01 -10.64 -4.63
N VAL A 267 16.67 -11.09 -5.83
CA VAL A 267 17.18 -10.51 -7.08
C VAL A 267 16.63 -9.10 -7.33
N SER A 268 15.37 -8.82 -6.94
CA SER A 268 14.79 -7.47 -7.06
C SER A 268 15.30 -6.47 -6.02
N GLY A 269 16.08 -6.92 -5.03
CA GLY A 269 16.53 -6.10 -3.90
C GLY A 269 15.40 -5.77 -2.91
N TYR A 270 14.23 -6.39 -3.05
CA TYR A 270 13.12 -6.20 -2.11
C TYR A 270 13.49 -6.60 -0.69
N ILE A 271 14.42 -7.54 -0.54
CA ILE A 271 14.92 -8.03 0.75
C ILE A 271 15.41 -6.91 1.68
N HIS A 272 16.06 -5.87 1.12
CA HIS A 272 16.57 -4.74 1.90
C HIS A 272 15.47 -3.81 2.43
N ARG A 273 14.22 -4.02 2.01
CA ARG A 273 13.04 -3.31 2.52
C ARG A 273 12.31 -4.09 3.61
N MET A 274 12.68 -5.34 3.85
CA MET A 274 12.02 -6.23 4.80
C MET A 274 12.70 -6.18 6.17
N HIS A 275 11.88 -6.24 7.23
CA HIS A 275 12.35 -6.36 8.60
C HIS A 275 12.53 -7.85 8.94
N LEU A 276 13.71 -8.39 8.62
CA LEU A 276 14.10 -9.77 8.94
C LEU A 276 14.90 -9.78 10.25
N HIS A 277 14.36 -10.40 11.30
CA HIS A 277 15.06 -10.54 12.57
C HIS A 277 16.20 -11.56 12.46
N GLY A 278 17.42 -11.17 12.83
CA GLY A 278 18.55 -12.09 12.97
C GLY A 278 19.27 -12.49 11.67
N LEU A 279 18.95 -11.86 10.53
CA LEU A 279 19.62 -12.11 9.25
C LEU A 279 20.23 -10.83 8.68
N SER A 280 21.53 -10.87 8.37
CA SER A 280 22.20 -9.81 7.63
C SER A 280 21.80 -9.90 6.15
N THR A 281 21.01 -8.92 5.69
CA THR A 281 20.60 -8.88 4.27
C THR A 281 21.77 -8.68 3.29
N GLN A 282 22.93 -8.22 3.77
CA GLN A 282 24.10 -7.97 2.92
C GLN A 282 24.86 -9.24 2.53
N GLU A 283 24.65 -10.34 3.26
CA GLU A 283 25.33 -11.64 3.05
C GLU A 283 24.51 -12.58 2.15
N ILE A 284 23.29 -12.20 1.80
CA ILE A 284 22.36 -13.03 1.04
C ILE A 284 22.69 -12.91 -0.45
N THR A 285 22.99 -14.05 -1.08
CA THR A 285 23.33 -14.15 -2.50
C THR A 285 22.19 -14.80 -3.29
N SER A 286 22.23 -14.74 -4.62
CA SER A 286 21.24 -15.44 -5.47
C SER A 286 21.49 -16.94 -5.59
N LYS A 287 22.61 -17.46 -5.07
CA LYS A 287 22.99 -18.89 -5.09
C LYS A 287 22.84 -19.51 -3.71
N LEU A 288 21.61 -19.51 -3.19
CA LEU A 288 21.32 -20.07 -1.88
C LEU A 288 21.40 -21.61 -1.92
N THR A 289 22.03 -22.22 -0.92
CA THR A 289 21.84 -23.65 -0.67
C THR A 289 20.39 -23.93 -0.22
N VAL A 290 19.94 -25.18 -0.32
CA VAL A 290 18.58 -25.56 0.13
C VAL A 290 18.35 -25.18 1.59
N GLU A 291 19.36 -25.34 2.44
CA GLU A 291 19.32 -24.96 3.85
C GLU A 291 19.21 -23.44 4.05
N GLN A 292 19.99 -22.64 3.30
CA GLN A 292 19.90 -21.19 3.33
C GLN A 292 18.54 -20.68 2.82
N ALA A 293 17.99 -21.31 1.78
CA ALA A 293 16.66 -21.00 1.25
C ALA A 293 15.54 -21.36 2.26
N ASN A 294 15.71 -22.44 3.04
CA ASN A 294 14.81 -22.81 4.15
C ASN A 294 14.84 -21.78 5.27
N THR A 295 16.03 -21.40 5.74
CA THR A 295 16.20 -20.40 6.80
C THR A 295 15.67 -19.04 6.36
N LEU A 296 15.98 -18.63 5.14
CA LEU A 296 15.49 -17.37 4.58
C LEU A 296 13.96 -17.38 4.42
N TRP A 297 13.38 -18.49 3.95
CA TRP A 297 11.93 -18.64 3.89
C TRP A 297 11.27 -18.55 5.26
N ALA A 298 11.83 -19.20 6.28
CA ALA A 298 11.31 -19.13 7.65
C ALA A 298 11.31 -17.68 8.18
N ALA A 299 12.39 -16.93 7.93
CA ALA A 299 12.47 -15.53 8.30
C ALA A 299 11.50 -14.65 7.49
N ILE A 300 11.38 -14.86 6.18
CA ILE A 300 10.48 -14.12 5.30
C ILE A 300 9.02 -14.37 5.69
N SER A 301 8.61 -15.62 5.84
CA SER A 301 7.22 -16.03 6.12
C SER A 301 6.72 -15.60 7.50
N THR A 302 7.62 -15.41 8.45
CA THR A 302 7.30 -14.90 9.80
C THR A 302 7.44 -13.38 9.91
N SER A 303 8.01 -12.73 8.89
CA SER A 303 8.19 -11.27 8.89
C SER A 303 6.85 -10.52 8.73
N PHE A 304 6.78 -9.33 9.31
CA PHE A 304 5.65 -8.41 9.12
C PHE A 304 5.51 -7.92 7.66
N ASP A 305 6.58 -8.00 6.87
CA ASP A 305 6.60 -7.54 5.47
C ASP A 305 6.23 -8.63 4.47
N PHE A 306 5.98 -9.86 4.92
CA PHE A 306 5.68 -11.02 4.06
C PHE A 306 4.55 -10.73 3.07
N ASP A 307 3.41 -10.26 3.57
CA ASP A 307 2.23 -9.99 2.75
C ASP A 307 2.50 -8.87 1.73
N ALA A 308 3.37 -7.91 2.07
CA ALA A 308 3.78 -6.84 1.18
C ALA A 308 4.65 -7.37 0.03
N ALA A 309 5.57 -8.28 0.34
CA ALA A 309 6.46 -8.95 -0.60
C ALA A 309 5.65 -9.83 -1.55
N LEU A 310 4.80 -10.71 -1.02
CA LEU A 310 3.95 -11.62 -1.78
C LEU A 310 2.99 -10.85 -2.71
N THR A 311 2.36 -9.78 -2.22
CA THR A 311 1.54 -8.91 -3.08
C THR A 311 2.38 -8.23 -4.16
N GLY A 312 3.62 -7.84 -3.85
CA GLY A 312 4.55 -7.25 -4.82
C GLY A 312 4.90 -8.21 -5.95
N PHE A 313 5.25 -9.43 -5.58
CA PHE A 313 5.56 -10.52 -6.47
C PHE A 313 4.39 -10.88 -7.40
N ASN A 314 3.19 -11.06 -6.87
CA ASN A 314 2.02 -11.42 -7.69
C ASN A 314 1.69 -10.33 -8.71
N VAL A 315 1.74 -9.05 -8.30
CA VAL A 315 1.50 -7.92 -9.21
C VAL A 315 2.57 -7.83 -10.29
N PHE A 316 3.83 -8.03 -9.92
CA PHE A 316 4.94 -8.06 -10.86
C PHE A 316 4.75 -9.16 -11.91
N ASN A 317 4.50 -10.40 -11.48
CA ASN A 317 4.30 -11.54 -12.39
C ASN A 317 3.08 -11.35 -13.29
N ARG A 318 2.01 -10.74 -12.80
CA ARG A 318 0.85 -10.42 -13.63
C ARG A 318 1.17 -9.35 -14.67
N ALA A 319 1.87 -8.28 -14.29
CA ALA A 319 2.30 -7.25 -15.23
C ALA A 319 3.20 -7.83 -16.32
N VAL A 320 4.13 -8.71 -15.97
CA VAL A 320 4.97 -9.44 -16.94
C VAL A 320 4.12 -10.30 -17.88
N ARG A 321 3.20 -11.11 -17.35
CA ARG A 321 2.30 -11.95 -18.16
C ARG A 321 1.47 -11.12 -19.12
N GLU A 322 0.93 -10.00 -18.66
CA GLU A 322 0.12 -9.10 -19.48
C GLU A 322 0.96 -8.41 -20.55
N ALA A 323 2.16 -7.92 -20.21
CA ALA A 323 3.07 -7.35 -21.19
C ALA A 323 3.41 -8.34 -22.31
N ARG A 324 3.68 -9.60 -21.94
CA ARG A 324 3.94 -10.69 -22.90
C ARG A 324 2.72 -11.02 -23.74
N ARG A 325 1.53 -11.10 -23.13
CA ARG A 325 0.26 -11.35 -23.83
C ARG A 325 -0.01 -10.29 -24.91
N LEU A 326 0.31 -9.03 -24.61
CA LEU A 326 0.17 -7.90 -25.52
C LEU A 326 1.34 -7.77 -26.54
N GLY A 327 2.32 -8.68 -26.51
CA GLY A 327 3.47 -8.63 -27.41
C GLY A 327 4.36 -7.39 -27.20
N ILE A 328 4.36 -6.81 -26.00
CA ILE A 328 5.10 -5.59 -25.70
C ILE A 328 6.59 -5.89 -25.58
N SER A 329 7.42 -5.10 -26.26
CA SER A 329 8.88 -5.12 -26.14
C SER A 329 9.38 -3.84 -25.45
N PRO A 330 10.32 -3.93 -24.50
CA PRO A 330 10.88 -2.75 -23.84
C PRO A 330 11.71 -1.89 -24.79
N GLU A 331 11.69 -0.57 -24.58
CA GLU A 331 12.61 0.35 -25.23
C GLU A 331 13.89 0.55 -24.41
N ALA A 332 14.92 1.17 -24.99
CA ALA A 332 16.17 1.48 -24.30
C ALA A 332 15.96 2.30 -23.02
N SER A 333 14.98 3.22 -23.03
CA SER A 333 14.62 4.04 -21.86
C SER A 333 13.91 3.24 -20.75
N ASP A 334 13.20 2.16 -21.08
CA ASP A 334 12.59 1.27 -20.08
C ASP A 334 13.66 0.40 -19.40
N LEU A 335 14.67 -0.03 -20.16
CA LEU A 335 15.81 -0.77 -19.65
C LEU A 335 16.65 0.09 -18.69
N GLN A 336 16.95 1.35 -19.06
CA GLN A 336 17.65 2.29 -18.19
C GLN A 336 16.89 2.54 -16.88
N ASP A 337 15.57 2.76 -16.94
CA ASP A 337 14.73 2.93 -15.76
C ASP A 337 14.73 1.68 -14.86
N ALA A 338 14.73 0.48 -15.47
CA ALA A 338 14.80 -0.78 -14.75
C ALA A 338 16.15 -0.97 -14.04
N GLU A 339 17.24 -0.66 -14.74
CA GLU A 339 18.62 -0.70 -14.21
C GLU A 339 18.79 0.24 -13.01
N LEU A 340 18.29 1.47 -13.12
CA LEU A 340 18.29 2.44 -12.03
C LEU A 340 17.47 1.96 -10.82
N GLU A 341 16.27 1.42 -11.05
CA GLU A 341 15.43 0.93 -9.96
C GLU A 341 16.07 -0.24 -9.22
N LEU A 342 16.70 -1.18 -9.95
CA LEU A 342 17.40 -2.32 -9.36
C LEU A 342 18.63 -1.86 -8.57
N ALA A 343 19.45 -0.96 -9.12
CA ALA A 343 20.59 -0.39 -8.39
C ALA A 343 20.15 0.30 -7.09
N CYS A 344 19.12 1.14 -7.14
CA CYS A 344 18.56 1.77 -5.95
C CYS A 344 17.98 0.76 -4.94
N ALA A 345 17.32 -0.30 -5.41
CA ALA A 345 16.76 -1.32 -4.52
C ALA A 345 17.85 -2.08 -3.76
N HIS A 346 19.00 -2.31 -4.40
CA HIS A 346 20.19 -2.92 -3.82
C HIS A 346 21.11 -1.94 -3.07
N GLN A 347 20.70 -0.68 -2.94
CA GLN A 347 21.46 0.37 -2.23
C GLN A 347 22.86 0.60 -2.82
N VAL A 348 23.02 0.42 -4.13
CA VAL A 348 24.25 0.70 -4.87
C VAL A 348 24.07 1.88 -5.82
N SER A 349 25.17 2.47 -6.27
CA SER A 349 25.17 3.73 -7.02
C SER A 349 24.73 3.58 -8.48
N CYS A 350 25.04 2.43 -9.10
CA CYS A 350 24.71 2.18 -10.50
C CYS A 350 24.60 0.68 -10.83
N TRP A 351 24.05 0.39 -12.01
CA TRP A 351 23.89 -0.99 -12.51
C TRP A 351 25.21 -1.75 -12.64
N ASN A 352 26.27 -1.10 -13.11
CA ASN A 352 27.57 -1.74 -13.26
C ASN A 352 28.12 -2.24 -11.92
N GLU A 353 27.95 -1.45 -10.86
CA GLU A 353 28.33 -1.85 -9.50
C GLU A 353 27.51 -3.08 -9.05
N LEU A 354 26.20 -3.08 -9.30
CA LEU A 354 25.33 -4.23 -8.99
C LEU A 354 25.76 -5.50 -9.75
N ALA A 355 25.96 -5.37 -11.07
CA ALA A 355 26.25 -6.48 -11.97
C ALA A 355 27.64 -7.11 -11.73
N THR A 356 28.60 -6.33 -11.20
CA THR A 356 29.97 -6.77 -10.89
C THR A 356 30.19 -7.13 -9.42
N SER A 357 29.20 -6.87 -8.55
CA SER A 357 29.30 -7.11 -7.10
C SER A 357 29.57 -8.56 -6.69
N GLY A 358 29.37 -9.53 -7.58
CA GLY A 358 29.50 -10.96 -7.31
C GLY A 358 28.43 -11.54 -6.37
N ARG A 359 27.53 -10.70 -5.81
CA ARG A 359 26.46 -11.11 -4.88
C ARG A 359 25.31 -11.81 -5.58
N LEU A 360 25.05 -11.44 -6.83
CA LEU A 360 23.96 -11.98 -7.63
C LEU A 360 24.51 -12.50 -8.95
N SER A 361 23.91 -13.58 -9.44
CA SER A 361 24.17 -14.15 -10.75
C SER A 361 23.85 -13.13 -11.85
N THR A 362 24.83 -12.83 -12.72
CA THR A 362 24.65 -11.88 -13.84
C THR A 362 23.47 -12.27 -14.75
N PRO A 363 23.25 -13.55 -15.10
CA PRO A 363 22.05 -13.98 -15.81
C PRO A 363 20.73 -13.67 -15.10
N ASP A 364 20.65 -13.86 -13.78
CA ASP A 364 19.43 -13.63 -13.01
C ASP A 364 19.12 -12.13 -12.92
N LEU A 365 20.16 -11.31 -12.73
CA LEU A 365 20.04 -9.86 -12.77
C LEU A 365 19.57 -9.36 -14.14
N ALA A 366 20.16 -9.85 -15.24
CA ALA A 366 19.76 -9.47 -16.59
C ALA A 366 18.29 -9.85 -16.86
N LYS A 367 17.90 -11.08 -16.50
CA LYS A 367 16.51 -11.54 -16.59
C LYS A 367 15.58 -10.62 -15.80
N GLN A 368 15.93 -10.27 -14.56
CA GLN A 368 15.10 -9.41 -13.72
C GLN A 368 14.99 -7.98 -14.29
N ARG A 369 16.07 -7.43 -14.84
CA ARG A 369 16.06 -6.14 -15.54
C ARG A 369 15.07 -6.16 -16.70
N ASP A 370 15.14 -7.17 -17.56
CA ASP A 370 14.28 -7.26 -18.74
C ASP A 370 12.80 -7.40 -18.34
N LEU A 371 12.51 -8.17 -17.29
CA LEU A 371 11.18 -8.26 -16.71
C LEU A 371 10.70 -6.92 -16.12
N HIS A 372 11.55 -6.19 -15.40
CA HIS A 372 11.23 -4.85 -14.90
C HIS A 372 10.95 -3.90 -16.06
N ALA A 373 11.77 -3.90 -17.11
CA ALA A 373 11.61 -3.06 -18.28
C ALA A 373 10.27 -3.35 -19.00
N LEU A 374 9.86 -4.61 -19.10
CA LEU A 374 8.52 -4.97 -19.59
C LEU A 374 7.40 -4.34 -18.75
N THR A 375 7.50 -4.40 -17.42
CA THR A 375 6.49 -3.77 -16.55
C THR A 375 6.48 -2.25 -16.66
N LYS A 376 7.63 -1.61 -16.91
CA LYS A 376 7.74 -0.16 -17.17
C LYS A 376 7.08 0.20 -18.48
N ARG A 377 7.37 -0.56 -19.54
CA ARG A 377 6.78 -0.33 -20.86
C ARG A 377 5.26 -0.48 -20.84
N LEU A 378 4.77 -1.59 -20.26
CA LEU A 378 3.34 -1.80 -20.06
C LEU A 378 2.71 -0.63 -19.29
N ARG A 379 3.38 -0.16 -18.24
CA ARG A 379 2.91 1.00 -17.48
C ARG A 379 2.88 2.27 -18.32
N ARG A 380 3.88 2.56 -19.14
CA ARG A 380 3.89 3.75 -20.00
C ARG A 380 2.79 3.70 -21.07
N ILE A 381 2.52 2.52 -21.63
CA ILE A 381 1.41 2.31 -22.58
C ILE A 381 0.06 2.53 -21.89
N LEU A 382 -0.13 1.97 -20.69
CA LEU A 382 -1.38 2.13 -19.94
C LEU A 382 -1.52 3.53 -19.32
N PHE A 383 -0.41 4.24 -19.10
CA PHE A 383 -0.35 5.53 -18.40
C PHE A 383 0.71 6.45 -19.06
N PRO A 384 0.40 7.01 -20.25
CA PRO A 384 1.32 7.88 -20.96
C PRO A 384 1.62 9.17 -20.17
N PRO A 385 2.85 9.71 -20.24
CA PRO A 385 3.20 10.97 -19.60
C PRO A 385 2.42 12.15 -20.21
N ALA A 386 2.14 13.19 -19.42
CA ALA A 386 1.30 14.32 -19.80
C ALA A 386 1.79 15.10 -21.04
N SER A 387 3.08 14.98 -21.39
CA SER A 387 3.66 15.58 -22.60
C SER A 387 3.27 14.87 -23.91
N ALA A 388 2.59 13.72 -23.83
CA ALA A 388 2.15 12.92 -24.98
C ALA A 388 0.64 13.02 -25.25
N GLN A 389 -0.09 13.86 -24.51
CA GLN A 389 -1.46 14.23 -24.84
C GLN A 389 -1.39 15.38 -25.85
N GLU A 390 -1.64 15.10 -27.12
CA GLU A 390 -1.88 16.17 -28.11
C GLU A 390 -2.99 17.09 -27.58
N PRO A 391 -2.82 18.42 -27.66
CA PRO A 391 -3.93 19.32 -27.37
C PRO A 391 -5.03 19.03 -28.39
N MET A 392 -6.19 18.56 -27.92
CA MET A 392 -7.41 18.59 -28.72
C MET A 392 -7.60 20.04 -29.17
N GLU A 393 -7.40 20.31 -30.46
CA GLU A 393 -7.78 21.56 -31.09
C GLU A 393 -9.29 21.75 -30.94
N HIS A 394 -9.71 22.41 -29.87
CA HIS A 394 -11.01 23.05 -29.81
C HIS A 394 -10.97 24.28 -30.72
N GLN A 395 -11.22 24.10 -32.03
CA GLN A 395 -11.69 25.19 -32.86
C GLN A 395 -13.14 25.53 -32.46
N PRO A 396 -13.45 26.78 -32.07
CA PRO A 396 -14.83 27.19 -31.81
C PRO A 396 -15.65 27.17 -33.11
N GLN A 397 -16.68 26.33 -33.16
CA GLN A 397 -17.67 26.23 -34.23
C GLN A 397 -18.67 27.39 -34.21
N TRP A 398 -18.23 28.64 -34.38
CA TRP A 398 -19.17 29.76 -34.59
C TRP A 398 -18.82 30.72 -35.75
N GLU A 399 -17.76 30.46 -36.52
CA GLU A 399 -17.54 31.16 -37.79
C GLU A 399 -17.78 30.21 -38.98
N ARG A 400 -19.07 29.96 -39.27
CA ARG A 400 -19.57 29.51 -40.58
C ARG A 400 -21.11 29.58 -40.60
N ASN A 401 -21.62 30.81 -40.75
CA ASN A 401 -22.72 31.24 -41.63
C ASN A 401 -23.30 32.57 -41.15
#